data_AF-A0A1R3JUM7-F1
#
_entry.id   AF-A0A1R3JUM7-F1
#
_cell.length_a   1.000
_cell.length_b   1.000
_cell.length_c   1.000
_cell.angle_alpha   90.00
_cell.angle_beta   90.00
_cell.angle_gamma   90.00
#
_symmetry.space_group_name_H-M   'P 1'
#
loop_
_entity.id
_entity.type
_entity.pdbx_description
1 polymer ?
#
loop_
_entity_poly.entity_id
_entity_poly.type
_entity_poly.pdbx_seq_one_letter_code
_entity_poly.pdbx_strand_id
1 'polypeptide(L)'
;MASLNVYVALAVLFIVASGTVMAREVDVIKANNCEDKRKMSLHCVNEVFTSVFKTGNVCDDCCHELAKLGDVCHQALVERTLNNPIYKKNDTS
;
A
#
# COMPACT_ATOMS: atom_id res chain seq x y z
N MET A 1 -17.80 33.31 37.76
CA MET A 1 -18.49 32.52 36.73
C MET A 1 -18.06 32.85 35.30
N ALA A 2 -17.59 34.07 34.99
CA ALA A 2 -17.10 34.42 33.64
C ALA A 2 -15.71 33.82 33.29
N SER A 3 -14.78 33.75 34.24
CA SER A 3 -13.41 33.27 34.01
C SER A 3 -13.31 31.77 33.69
N LEU A 4 -14.16 30.94 34.31
CA LEU A 4 -14.21 29.51 34.07
C LEU A 4 -14.64 29.20 32.62
N ASN A 5 -15.60 29.98 32.11
CA ASN A 5 -16.12 29.82 30.75
C ASN A 5 -15.07 30.18 29.68
N VAL A 6 -14.24 31.18 29.94
CA VAL A 6 -13.13 31.56 29.05
C VAL A 6 -12.06 30.48 29.01
N TYR A 7 -11.73 29.88 30.16
CA TYR A 7 -10.74 28.80 30.22
C TYR A 7 -11.23 27.53 29.50
N VAL A 8 -12.51 27.21 29.65
CA VAL A 8 -13.16 26.10 28.93
C VAL A 8 -13.15 26.36 27.42
N ALA A 9 -13.46 27.58 26.97
CA ALA A 9 -13.43 27.94 25.55
C ALA A 9 -12.03 27.82 24.95
N LEU A 10 -10.99 28.26 25.68
CA LEU A 10 -9.59 28.14 25.25
C LEU A 10 -9.14 26.67 25.20
N ALA A 11 -9.51 25.86 26.20
CA ALA A 11 -9.18 24.44 26.23
C ALA A 11 -9.79 23.68 25.04
N VAL A 12 -11.05 23.98 24.69
CA VAL A 12 -11.70 23.41 23.50
C VAL A 12 -10.95 23.82 22.23
N LEU A 13 -10.59 25.11 22.08
CA LEU A 13 -9.85 25.61 20.92
C LEU A 13 -8.50 24.89 20.73
N PHE A 14 -7.77 24.65 21.82
CA PHE A 14 -6.50 23.89 21.78
C PHE A 14 -6.71 22.44 21.31
N ILE A 15 -7.77 21.76 21.75
CA ILE A 15 -8.07 20.38 21.34
C ILE A 15 -8.36 20.30 19.84
N VAL A 16 -9.12 21.26 19.28
CA VAL A 16 -9.43 21.27 17.84
C VAL A 16 -8.19 21.60 16.99
N ALA A 17 -7.33 22.49 17.48
CA ALA A 17 -6.08 22.86 16.80
C ALA A 17 -5.00 21.75 16.84
N SER A 18 -5.07 20.87 17.84
CA SER A 18 -4.13 19.74 18.01
C SER A 18 -4.49 18.53 17.14
N GLY A 19 -5.58 18.59 16.38
CA GLY A 19 -6.08 17.52 15.53
C GLY A 19 -5.22 17.25 14.29
N THR A 20 -3.93 16.97 14.47
CA THR A 20 -3.13 16.31 13.45
C THR A 20 -3.42 14.81 13.53
N VAL A 21 -4.37 14.34 12.71
CA VAL A 21 -4.43 12.92 12.35
C VAL A 21 -3.15 12.61 11.58
N MET A 22 -2.14 12.13 12.30
CA MET A 22 -1.01 11.45 11.67
C MET A 22 -1.61 10.20 11.05
N ALA A 23 -1.90 10.24 9.74
CA ALA A 23 -2.08 9.04 8.96
C ALA A 23 -0.76 8.28 9.12
N ARG A 24 -0.71 7.32 10.03
CA ARG A 24 0.34 6.31 9.97
C ARG A 24 0.16 5.72 8.58
N GLU A 25 1.15 5.86 7.71
CA GLU A 25 1.32 4.93 6.60
C GLU A 25 1.42 3.56 7.26
N VAL A 26 0.26 2.92 7.47
CA VAL A 26 0.21 1.52 7.84
C VAL A 26 0.75 0.84 6.60
N ASP A 27 1.99 0.39 6.68
CA ASP A 27 2.60 -0.41 5.63
C ASP A 27 1.68 -1.61 5.36
N VAL A 28 0.88 -1.50 4.31
CA VAL A 28 -0.19 -2.45 3.95
C VAL A 28 0.41 -3.84 3.73
N ILE A 29 1.65 -3.89 3.23
CA ILE A 29 2.39 -5.13 2.99
C ILE A 29 2.70 -5.81 4.32
N LYS A 30 3.21 -5.06 5.30
CA LYS A 30 3.51 -5.59 6.64
C LYS A 30 2.23 -5.94 7.41
N ALA A 31 1.22 -5.09 7.38
CA ALA A 31 -0.03 -5.28 8.12
C ALA A 31 -0.81 -6.54 7.67
N ASN A 32 -0.65 -6.94 6.42
CA ASN A 32 -1.33 -8.10 5.84
C ASN A 32 -0.44 -9.34 5.67
N ASN A 33 0.79 -9.31 6.22
CA ASN A 33 1.81 -10.36 6.07
C ASN A 33 2.00 -10.76 4.60
N CYS A 34 2.01 -9.78 3.70
CA CYS A 34 2.04 -10.03 2.26
C CYS A 34 3.32 -10.72 1.81
N GLU A 35 4.44 -10.50 2.51
CA GLU A 35 5.70 -11.20 2.24
C GLU A 35 5.60 -12.70 2.57
N ASP A 36 4.90 -13.07 3.64
CA ASP A 36 4.67 -14.48 4.01
C ASP A 36 3.67 -15.17 3.08
N LYS A 37 2.73 -14.40 2.51
CA LYS A 37 1.79 -14.86 1.50
C LYS A 37 2.42 -14.99 0.12
N ARG A 38 3.54 -14.30 -0.13
CA ARG A 38 4.29 -14.32 -1.39
C ARG A 38 5.11 -15.62 -1.53
N LYS A 39 4.44 -16.77 -1.41
CA LYS A 39 4.99 -18.11 -1.68
C LYS A 39 4.89 -18.45 -3.15
N MET A 40 5.39 -17.56 -4.01
CA MET A 40 5.51 -17.84 -5.44
C MET A 40 6.88 -18.41 -5.74
N SER A 41 6.92 -19.39 -6.63
CA SER A 41 8.17 -19.87 -7.20
C SER A 41 8.87 -18.75 -7.98
N LEU A 42 10.20 -18.80 -8.05
CA LEU A 42 10.97 -17.84 -8.83
C LEU A 42 10.61 -17.89 -10.33
N HIS A 43 10.22 -19.07 -10.82
CA HIS A 43 9.65 -19.25 -12.16
C HIS A 43 8.41 -18.37 -12.35
N CYS A 44 7.42 -18.50 -11.47
CA CYS A 44 6.18 -17.75 -11.58
C CYS A 44 6.36 -16.24 -11.37
N VAL A 45 7.29 -15.83 -10.51
CA VAL A 45 7.63 -14.41 -10.37
C VAL A 45 8.16 -13.84 -11.69
N ASN A 46 9.09 -14.54 -12.34
CA ASN A 46 9.65 -14.09 -13.61
C ASN A 46 8.62 -14.08 -14.74
N GLU A 47 7.76 -15.11 -14.78
CA GLU A 47 6.71 -15.20 -15.79
C GLU A 47 5.68 -14.09 -15.64
N VAL A 48 5.15 -13.87 -14.43
CA VAL A 48 4.19 -12.79 -14.15
C VAL A 48 4.80 -11.43 -14.47
N PHE A 49 6.05 -11.19 -14.05
CA PHE A 49 6.73 -9.94 -14.36
C PHE A 49 6.89 -9.75 -15.88
N THR A 50 7.32 -10.79 -16.60
CA THR A 50 7.46 -10.75 -18.06
C THR A 50 6.10 -10.52 -18.74
N SER A 51 5.05 -11.15 -18.21
CA SER A 51 3.69 -11.05 -18.72
C SER A 51 3.17 -9.62 -18.70
N VAL A 52 3.36 -8.93 -17.57
CA VAL A 52 2.94 -7.53 -17.39
C VAL A 52 3.54 -6.60 -18.47
N PHE A 53 4.78 -6.84 -18.89
CA PHE A 53 5.48 -5.94 -19.82
C PHE A 53 5.55 -6.42 -21.27
N LYS A 54 5.27 -7.70 -21.57
CA LYS A 54 5.51 -8.27 -22.90
C LYS A 54 4.36 -9.12 -23.44
N THR A 55 3.96 -10.16 -22.72
CA THR A 55 3.15 -11.25 -23.31
C THR A 55 1.68 -11.20 -22.92
N GLY A 56 1.31 -10.58 -21.80
CA GLY A 56 -0.06 -10.47 -21.31
C GLY A 56 -0.73 -11.79 -20.93
N ASN A 57 -0.02 -12.93 -20.97
CA ASN A 57 -0.50 -14.22 -20.51
C ASN A 57 0.39 -14.78 -19.40
N VAL A 58 -0.21 -15.56 -18.50
CA VAL A 58 0.46 -16.30 -17.43
C VAL A 58 -0.10 -17.72 -17.47
N CYS A 59 0.76 -18.73 -17.29
CA CYS A 59 0.33 -20.12 -17.23
C CYS A 59 -0.55 -20.37 -16.01
N ASP A 60 -1.38 -21.42 -16.09
CA ASP A 60 -2.40 -21.70 -15.08
C ASP A 60 -1.80 -21.92 -13.67
N ASP A 61 -0.68 -22.64 -13.59
CA ASP A 61 0.04 -22.88 -12.33
C ASP A 61 0.49 -21.57 -11.68
N CYS A 62 1.10 -20.68 -12.46
CA CYS A 62 1.57 -19.39 -11.97
C CYS A 62 0.42 -18.42 -11.67
N CYS A 63 -0.70 -18.51 -12.39
CA CYS A 63 -1.92 -17.79 -12.06
C CYS A 63 -2.47 -18.23 -10.70
N HIS A 64 -2.48 -19.54 -10.42
CA HIS A 64 -2.91 -20.10 -9.14
C HIS A 64 -2.01 -19.67 -7.98
N GLU A 65 -0.69 -19.62 -8.19
CA GLU A 65 0.24 -19.06 -7.20
C GLU A 65 0.00 -17.58 -6.97
N LEU A 66 -0.28 -16.82 -8.03
CA LEU A 66 -0.52 -15.37 -7.96
C LEU A 66 -1.80 -15.05 -7.19
N ALA A 67 -2.87 -15.81 -7.45
CA ALA A 67 -4.16 -15.65 -6.80
C ALA A 67 -4.10 -15.85 -5.27
N LYS A 68 -3.18 -16.70 -4.77
CA LYS A 68 -3.00 -16.96 -3.33
C LYS A 68 -2.52 -15.74 -2.55
N LEU A 69 -1.96 -14.74 -3.22
CA LEU A 69 -1.50 -13.50 -2.61
C LEU A 69 -2.68 -12.69 -2.04
N GLY A 70 -3.82 -12.74 -2.74
CA GLY A 70 -5.03 -11.98 -2.45
C GLY A 70 -4.94 -10.51 -2.85
N ASP A 71 -6.09 -9.91 -3.21
CA ASP A 71 -6.18 -8.58 -3.84
C ASP A 71 -5.43 -7.48 -3.08
N VAL A 72 -5.56 -7.44 -1.76
CA VAL A 72 -4.91 -6.42 -0.91
C VAL A 72 -3.38 -6.45 -1.07
N CYS A 73 -2.79 -7.64 -1.00
CA CYS A 73 -1.34 -7.78 -1.14
C CYS A 73 -0.89 -7.56 -2.58
N HIS A 74 -1.72 -7.96 -3.53
CA HIS A 74 -1.46 -7.79 -4.95
C HIS A 74 -1.36 -6.31 -5.32
N GLN A 75 -2.35 -5.52 -4.93
CA GLN A 75 -2.36 -4.08 -5.16
C GLN A 75 -1.18 -3.39 -4.46
N ALA A 76 -0.96 -3.69 -3.17
CA ALA A 76 0.12 -3.08 -2.39
C ALA A 76 1.52 -3.37 -2.97
N LEU A 77 1.76 -4.59 -3.47
CA LEU A 77 3.03 -4.96 -4.09
C LEU A 77 3.22 -4.33 -5.47
N VAL A 78 2.16 -4.20 -6.27
CA VAL A 78 2.19 -3.49 -7.56
C VAL A 78 2.49 -2.01 -7.33
N GLU A 79 1.78 -1.34 -6.42
CA GLU A 79 2.03 0.07 -6.07
C GLU A 79 3.47 0.28 -5.58
N ARG A 80 3.98 -0.58 -4.70
CA ARG A 80 5.38 -0.53 -4.26
C ARG A 80 6.36 -0.69 -5.42
N THR A 81 6.06 -1.57 -6.37
CA THR A 81 6.88 -1.77 -7.56
C THR A 81 6.88 -0.51 -8.43
N LEU A 82 5.72 0.10 -8.69
CA LEU A 82 5.60 1.31 -9.51
C LEU A 82 6.20 2.56 -8.84
N ASN A 83 6.23 2.60 -7.50
CA ASN A 83 6.91 3.65 -6.75
C ASN A 83 8.45 3.51 -6.76
N ASN A 84 8.99 2.36 -7.15
CA ASN A 84 10.43 2.20 -7.30
C ASN A 84 10.93 3.05 -8.47
N PRO A 85 11.95 3.92 -8.29
CA PRO A 85 12.48 4.78 -9.35
C PRO A 85 12.87 4.05 -10.64
N ILE A 86 13.22 2.76 -10.56
CA ILE A 86 13.56 1.92 -11.72
C ILE A 86 12.35 1.68 -12.63
N TYR A 87 11.15 1.59 -12.06
CA TYR A 87 9.90 1.27 -12.76
C TYR A 87 8.93 2.45 -12.81
N LYS A 88 9.21 3.52 -12.05
CA LYS A 88 8.41 4.74 -12.04
C LYS A 88 8.39 5.31 -13.46
N LYS A 89 7.19 5.44 -14.01
CA LYS A 89 7.00 6.07 -15.32
C LYS A 89 7.51 7.51 -15.21
N ASN A 90 8.34 7.94 -16.16
CA ASN A 90 8.66 9.36 -16.27
C ASN A 90 7.37 10.05 -16.73
N ASP A 91 6.84 10.96 -15.91
CA ASP A 91 5.69 11.80 -16.22
C ASP A 91 6.07 12.87 -17.27
N THR A 92 6.73 12.48 -18.35
CA THR A 92 6.95 13.32 -19.53
C THR A 92 5.84 13.00 -20.52
N SER A 93 4.69 13.65 -20.32
CA SER A 93 3.73 13.91 -21.38
C SER A 93 4.11 15.16 -22.16
#